data_AF-A0A1Y2X6M5-F1
#
_entry.id   AF-A0A1Y2X6M5-F1
#
_cell.length_a   1.000
_cell.length_b   1.000
_cell.length_c   1.000
_cell.angle_alpha   90.00
_cell.angle_beta   90.00
_cell.angle_gamma   90.00
#
_symmetry.space_group_name_H-M   'P 1'
#
loop_
_entity.id
_entity.type
_entity.pdbx_description
1 polymer ?
#
loop_
_entity_poly.entity_id
_entity_poly.type
_entity_poly.pdbx_seq_one_letter_code
_entity_poly.pdbx_strand_id
1 'polypeptide(L)'
;MALLEIDAINQELVKSISKLLSDAGIPSVLWGDYLLTVYGVPSIIGGIEFVVPDEKVPVAVAALKESNLKRCPDHRVCPVSRESTQQPAPAFHMHLGISDVDVSIRAHSDTLWFIPPPSEDVLGYENALTRNKASRYILASDDSILPRPRPGRSRGVFSKDGFPVIVPTAHTMLEAYMHLAIAYREEFGAFYLGMMTYVVEYIDGDGLLDDTQLPQECRKFWHDLKESRRQTRDMMNELQDYFNGERAGNSAEL
;
A
#
# COMPACT_ATOMS: atom_id res chain seq x y z
N MET A 1 18.06 21.68 1.07
CA MET A 1 18.03 20.40 1.81
C MET A 1 17.01 20.56 2.94
N ALA A 2 15.79 20.08 2.74
CA ALA A 2 14.74 20.20 3.75
C ALA A 2 14.97 19.14 4.84
N LEU A 3 15.01 19.58 6.10
CA LEU A 3 15.08 18.69 7.26
C LEU A 3 13.70 18.05 7.43
N LEU A 4 13.62 16.72 7.40
CA LEU A 4 12.41 16.01 7.83
C LEU A 4 12.27 16.20 9.34
N GLU A 5 11.08 16.53 9.85
CA GLU A 5 10.76 16.36 11.27
C GLU A 5 10.54 14.86 11.53
N ILE A 6 11.57 14.16 12.03
CA ILE A 6 11.58 12.68 12.18
C ILE A 6 11.05 12.23 13.55
N ASP A 7 10.62 13.15 14.42
CA ASP A 7 10.34 12.82 15.83
C ASP A 7 8.93 12.24 16.07
N ALA A 8 8.12 12.07 15.03
CA ALA A 8 6.83 11.39 15.13
C ALA A 8 6.37 10.80 13.79
N ILE A 9 5.73 9.63 13.85
CA ILE A 9 5.06 9.03 12.70
C ILE A 9 3.74 9.77 12.46
N ASN A 10 3.75 10.70 11.50
CA ASN A 10 2.61 11.56 11.23
C ASN A 10 2.47 11.84 9.72
N GLN A 11 1.35 12.46 9.33
CA GLN A 11 1.09 12.77 7.92
C GLN A 11 2.15 13.70 7.31
N GLU A 12 2.77 14.59 8.10
CA GLU A 12 3.75 15.55 7.59
C GLU A 12 5.06 14.85 7.22
N LEU A 13 5.48 13.84 7.99
CA LEU A 13 6.59 12.97 7.63
C LEU A 13 6.30 12.22 6.33
N VAL A 14 5.10 11.62 6.19
CA VAL A 14 4.70 10.90 4.97
C VAL A 14 4.69 11.84 3.76
N LYS A 15 4.10 13.02 3.88
CA LYS A 15 4.11 14.06 2.84
C LYS A 15 5.52 14.49 2.48
N SER A 16 6.40 14.62 3.46
CA SER A 16 7.79 15.02 3.24
C SER A 16 8.61 13.94 2.53
N ILE A 17 8.36 12.65 2.82
CA ILE A 17 8.97 11.53 2.08
C ILE A 17 8.41 11.47 0.65
N SER A 18 7.10 11.63 0.47
CA SER A 18 6.50 11.67 -0.86
C SER A 18 7.04 12.84 -1.69
N LYS A 19 7.25 14.00 -1.05
CA LYS A 19 7.93 15.15 -1.66
C LYS A 19 9.36 14.82 -2.05
N LEU A 20 10.14 14.19 -1.16
CA LEU A 20 11.51 13.78 -1.44
C LEU A 20 11.61 12.87 -2.67
N LEU A 21 10.70 11.89 -2.78
CA LEU A 21 10.62 10.99 -3.93
C LEU A 21 10.21 11.74 -5.21
N SER A 22 9.21 12.62 -5.11
CA SER A 22 8.78 13.43 -6.24
C SER A 22 9.84 14.41 -6.74
N ASP A 23 10.60 15.05 -5.85
CA ASP A 23 11.69 15.95 -6.21
C ASP A 23 12.82 15.20 -6.96
N ALA A 24 12.93 13.90 -6.74
CA ALA A 24 13.83 13.00 -7.47
C ALA A 24 13.18 12.40 -8.76
N GLY A 25 11.98 12.83 -9.14
CA GLY A 25 11.27 12.36 -10.34
C GLY A 25 10.73 10.93 -10.21
N ILE A 26 10.29 10.55 -9.00
CA ILE A 26 9.80 9.20 -8.69
C ILE A 26 8.32 9.28 -8.31
N PRO A 27 7.40 8.74 -9.14
CA PRO A 27 6.03 8.53 -8.69
C PRO A 27 6.01 7.46 -7.59
N SER A 28 5.27 7.74 -6.51
CA SER A 28 5.24 6.88 -5.33
C SER A 28 3.83 6.72 -4.79
N VAL A 29 3.47 5.50 -4.42
CA VAL A 29 2.18 5.17 -3.79
C VAL A 29 2.43 4.76 -2.35
N LEU A 30 1.74 5.39 -1.39
CA LEU A 30 1.78 5.00 0.00
C LEU A 30 1.14 3.61 0.20
N TRP A 31 1.80 2.76 0.96
CA TRP A 31 1.44 1.36 1.22
C TRP A 31 1.68 0.96 2.68
N GLY A 32 1.42 -0.30 3.01
CA GLY A 32 1.70 -0.91 4.31
C GLY A 32 0.80 -0.41 5.43
N ASP A 33 1.27 -0.50 6.67
CA ASP A 33 0.47 -0.17 7.85
C ASP A 33 -0.03 1.28 7.86
N TYR A 34 0.81 2.22 7.40
CA TYR A 34 0.41 3.64 7.38
C TYR A 34 -0.75 3.91 6.42
N LEU A 35 -0.85 3.17 5.32
CA LEU A 35 -1.99 3.27 4.38
C LEU A 35 -3.31 2.97 5.09
N LEU A 36 -3.35 1.98 5.98
CA LEU A 36 -4.55 1.64 6.74
C LEU A 36 -5.08 2.83 7.56
N THR A 37 -4.16 3.67 8.06
CA THR A 37 -4.53 4.87 8.83
C THR A 37 -5.29 5.90 8.00
N VAL A 38 -5.01 5.98 6.68
CA VAL A 38 -5.70 6.86 5.73
C VAL A 38 -7.16 6.43 5.54
N TYR A 39 -7.42 5.13 5.67
CA TYR A 39 -8.75 4.54 5.67
C TYR A 39 -9.41 4.51 7.07
N GLY A 40 -8.79 5.14 8.07
CA GLY A 40 -9.34 5.20 9.43
C GLY A 40 -9.24 3.89 10.21
N VAL A 41 -8.47 2.91 9.75
CA VAL A 41 -8.27 1.64 10.43
C VAL A 41 -7.34 1.83 11.64
N PRO A 42 -7.74 1.41 12.87
CA PRO A 42 -6.92 1.54 14.06
C PRO A 42 -5.87 0.40 14.15
N SER A 43 -4.81 0.50 13.35
CA SER A 43 -3.69 -0.46 13.33
C SER A 43 -2.47 0.06 14.10
N ILE A 44 -1.60 -0.88 14.51
CA ILE A 44 -0.24 -0.56 14.94
C ILE A 44 0.57 -0.22 13.69
N ILE A 45 1.32 0.88 13.74
CA ILE A 45 2.15 1.31 12.61
C ILE A 45 3.57 0.79 12.82
N GLY A 46 3.95 -0.24 12.07
CA GLY A 46 5.31 -0.77 12.05
C GLY A 46 6.27 0.03 11.17
N GLY A 47 5.76 0.67 10.11
CA GLY A 47 6.56 1.37 9.11
C GLY A 47 5.74 2.29 8.20
N ILE A 48 6.45 3.08 7.40
CA ILE A 48 5.90 3.87 6.29
C ILE A 48 6.46 3.27 4.99
N GLU A 49 5.60 2.68 4.17
CA GLU A 49 6.04 2.00 2.95
C GLU A 49 5.61 2.78 1.70
N PHE A 50 6.48 2.86 0.71
CA PHE A 50 6.17 3.42 -0.61
C PHE A 50 6.45 2.39 -1.70
N VAL A 51 5.48 2.18 -2.58
CA VAL A 51 5.63 1.42 -3.83
C VAL A 51 6.06 2.40 -4.93
N VAL A 52 7.12 2.05 -5.66
CA VAL A 52 7.67 2.85 -6.76
C VAL A 52 7.88 1.99 -8.01
N PRO A 53 7.91 2.57 -9.22
CA PRO A 53 8.29 1.84 -10.43
C PRO A 53 9.65 1.16 -10.28
N ASP A 54 9.75 -0.07 -10.77
CA ASP A 54 10.93 -0.93 -10.68
C ASP A 54 12.23 -0.23 -11.12
N GLU A 55 12.20 0.44 -12.26
CA GLU A 55 13.34 1.17 -12.82
C GLU A 55 13.75 2.39 -11.99
N LYS A 56 12.87 2.87 -11.10
CA LYS A 56 13.11 4.00 -10.21
C LYS A 56 13.58 3.58 -8.82
N VAL A 57 13.53 2.29 -8.47
CA VAL A 57 14.00 1.78 -7.17
C VAL A 57 15.43 2.26 -6.83
N PRO A 58 16.44 2.17 -7.72
CA PRO A 58 17.78 2.66 -7.40
C PRO A 58 17.84 4.16 -7.06
N VAL A 59 17.02 4.97 -7.75
CA VAL A 59 16.94 6.43 -7.53
C VAL A 59 16.23 6.73 -6.20
N ALA A 60 15.16 5.99 -5.88
CA ALA A 60 14.45 6.08 -4.59
C ALA A 60 15.39 5.78 -3.42
N VAL A 61 16.19 4.73 -3.55
CA VAL A 61 17.19 4.34 -2.55
C VAL A 61 18.24 5.43 -2.37
N ALA A 62 18.72 6.05 -3.45
CA ALA A 62 19.67 7.15 -3.37
C ALA A 62 19.07 8.36 -2.65
N ALA A 63 17.84 8.76 -3.01
CA ALA A 63 17.14 9.89 -2.38
C ALA A 63 16.94 9.67 -0.87
N LEU A 64 16.53 8.46 -0.45
CA LEU A 64 16.41 8.14 0.98
C LEU A 64 17.76 8.16 1.70
N LYS A 65 18.84 7.66 1.08
CA LYS A 65 20.18 7.67 1.68
C LYS A 65 20.75 9.07 1.91
N GLU A 66 20.31 10.06 1.13
CA GLU A 66 20.67 11.47 1.27
C GLU A 66 19.79 12.23 2.28
N SER A 67 18.72 11.60 2.76
CA SER A 67 17.89 12.14 3.83
C SER A 67 18.55 12.03 5.21
N ASN A 68 17.90 12.61 6.22
CA ASN A 68 18.30 12.51 7.62
C ASN A 68 17.81 11.22 8.33
N LEU A 69 17.25 10.26 7.60
CA LEU A 69 16.89 8.94 8.12
C LEU A 69 18.14 8.16 8.57
N LYS A 70 17.99 7.27 9.56
CA LYS A 70 19.09 6.43 10.03
C LYS A 70 19.26 5.21 9.14
N ARG A 71 20.50 4.86 8.84
CA ARG A 71 20.81 3.60 8.15
C ARG A 71 20.41 2.42 9.03
N CYS A 72 19.97 1.34 8.40
CA CYS A 72 19.74 0.06 9.05
C CYS A 72 21.03 -0.40 9.76
N PRO A 73 21.00 -0.68 11.08
CA PRO A 73 22.20 -0.95 11.87
C PRO A 73 22.85 -2.31 11.57
N ASP A 74 22.07 -3.31 11.12
CA ASP A 74 22.53 -4.62 10.61
C ASP A 74 21.31 -5.41 10.10
N HIS A 75 21.41 -6.04 8.91
CA HIS A 75 20.37 -6.91 8.39
C HIS A 75 20.05 -8.12 9.30
N ARG A 76 21.02 -8.60 10.09
CA ARG A 76 20.84 -9.76 10.98
C ARG A 76 20.06 -9.43 12.25
N VAL A 77 20.07 -8.15 12.64
CA VAL A 77 19.52 -7.68 13.92
C VAL A 77 18.24 -6.88 13.69
N CYS A 78 18.11 -6.21 12.55
CA CYS A 78 16.94 -5.42 12.22
C CYS A 78 15.69 -6.30 12.02
N PRO A 79 14.59 -6.06 12.75
CA PRO A 79 13.36 -6.83 12.61
C PRO A 79 12.75 -6.72 11.22
N VAL A 80 12.93 -5.59 10.51
CA VAL A 80 12.45 -5.37 9.13
C VAL A 80 13.27 -6.18 8.12
N SER A 81 14.55 -6.43 8.41
CA SER A 81 15.45 -7.22 7.55
C SER A 81 15.39 -8.72 7.81
N ARG A 82 14.76 -9.15 8.90
CA ARG A 82 14.78 -10.56 9.33
C ARG A 82 13.81 -11.40 8.52
N GLU A 83 14.22 -12.64 8.26
CA GLU A 83 13.39 -13.72 7.68
C GLU A 83 12.16 -14.06 8.55
N SER A 84 12.06 -13.54 9.78
CA SER A 84 10.92 -13.71 10.69
C SER A 84 9.82 -12.66 10.52
N THR A 85 9.86 -11.86 9.45
CA THR A 85 8.80 -10.90 9.14
C THR A 85 7.54 -11.64 8.67
N GLN A 86 6.36 -11.08 8.94
CA GLN A 86 5.08 -11.64 8.46
C GLN A 86 4.78 -11.24 7.01
N GLN A 87 5.68 -10.53 6.35
CA GLN A 87 5.52 -9.99 5.01
C GLN A 87 6.84 -10.05 4.23
N PRO A 88 6.82 -10.06 2.89
CA PRO A 88 8.02 -10.02 2.07
C PRO A 88 8.91 -8.82 2.43
N ALA A 89 10.22 -9.03 2.40
CA ALA A 89 11.19 -7.96 2.64
C ALA A 89 11.03 -6.83 1.60
N PRO A 90 11.14 -5.55 2.01
CA PRO A 90 11.14 -4.44 1.07
C PRO A 90 12.45 -4.43 0.26
N ALA A 91 12.45 -3.78 -0.90
CA ALA A 91 13.65 -3.60 -1.71
C ALA A 91 14.73 -2.79 -0.98
N PHE A 92 14.32 -1.87 -0.10
CA PHE A 92 15.20 -1.10 0.77
C PHE A 92 14.42 -0.50 1.94
N HIS A 93 15.09 -0.26 3.06
CA HIS A 93 14.53 0.51 4.17
C HIS A 93 15.57 1.31 4.94
N MET A 94 15.12 2.35 5.63
CA MET A 94 15.87 3.15 6.60
C MET A 94 15.01 3.39 7.84
N HIS A 95 15.62 3.70 8.97
CA HIS A 95 14.89 3.86 10.23
C HIS A 95 14.65 5.31 10.61
N LEU A 96 13.53 5.54 11.28
CA LEU A 96 13.31 6.78 12.02
C LEU A 96 14.23 6.83 13.24
N GLY A 97 14.72 8.02 13.58
CA GLY A 97 15.80 8.17 14.55
C GLY A 97 15.49 7.70 15.98
N ILE A 98 14.21 7.53 16.30
CA ILE A 98 13.68 7.42 17.66
C ILE A 98 12.97 6.09 17.95
N SER A 99 12.88 5.19 16.97
CA SER A 99 12.06 3.96 17.07
C SER A 99 12.52 2.87 16.11
N ASP A 100 12.03 1.65 16.32
CA ASP A 100 12.19 0.52 15.37
C ASP A 100 11.42 0.69 14.06
N VAL A 101 10.66 1.79 13.92
CA VAL A 101 9.88 2.10 12.73
C VAL A 101 10.78 2.48 11.56
N ASP A 102 10.45 1.95 10.40
CA ASP A 102 11.17 2.16 9.16
C ASP A 102 10.38 2.96 8.12
N VAL A 103 11.13 3.47 7.15
CA VAL A 103 10.66 3.96 5.86
C VAL A 103 11.18 2.99 4.81
N SER A 104 10.27 2.37 4.07
CA SER A 104 10.55 1.28 3.14
C SER A 104 10.18 1.61 1.71
N ILE A 105 10.96 1.09 0.76
CA ILE A 105 10.68 1.12 -0.67
C ILE A 105 10.38 -0.30 -1.14
N ARG A 106 9.27 -0.45 -1.87
CA ARG A 106 8.89 -1.68 -2.57
C ARG A 106 8.89 -1.45 -4.08
N ALA A 107 9.31 -2.47 -4.83
CA ALA A 107 9.15 -2.47 -6.27
C ALA A 107 7.67 -2.65 -6.63
N HIS A 108 7.25 -2.01 -7.71
CA HIS A 108 5.88 -2.11 -8.19
C HIS A 108 5.53 -3.54 -8.60
N SER A 109 6.46 -4.24 -9.27
CA SER A 109 6.32 -5.65 -9.65
C SER A 109 6.13 -6.62 -8.48
N ASP A 110 6.55 -6.24 -7.27
CA ASP A 110 6.41 -7.07 -6.06
C ASP A 110 5.11 -6.79 -5.29
N THR A 111 4.40 -5.70 -5.60
CA THR A 111 3.27 -5.24 -4.76
C THR A 111 1.99 -5.00 -5.54
N LEU A 112 2.06 -4.31 -6.68
CA LEU A 112 0.91 -3.79 -7.42
C LEU A 112 0.94 -4.19 -8.91
N TRP A 113 1.62 -5.28 -9.27
CA TRP A 113 1.87 -5.71 -10.66
C TRP A 113 0.63 -5.89 -11.55
N PHE A 114 -0.57 -5.99 -10.96
CA PHE A 114 -1.85 -6.16 -11.66
C PHE A 114 -2.47 -4.84 -12.16
N ILE A 115 -1.87 -3.70 -11.82
CA ILE A 115 -2.24 -2.37 -12.33
C ILE A 115 -1.00 -1.67 -12.90
N PRO A 116 -1.14 -0.67 -13.78
CA PRO A 116 0.01 0.13 -14.20
C PRO A 116 0.49 1.04 -13.06
N PRO A 117 1.81 1.30 -12.95
CA PRO A 117 2.33 2.27 -12.00
C PRO A 117 1.75 3.68 -12.26
N PRO A 118 1.69 4.56 -11.25
CA PRO A 118 1.30 5.94 -11.48
C PRO A 118 2.26 6.61 -12.46
N SER A 119 1.74 7.29 -13.48
CA SER A 119 2.59 8.00 -14.44
C SER A 119 3.28 9.20 -13.78
N GLU A 120 4.43 9.62 -14.34
CA GLU A 120 5.10 10.85 -13.89
C GLU A 120 4.19 12.08 -14.02
N ASP A 121 3.24 12.07 -14.98
CA ASP A 121 2.24 13.13 -15.17
C ASP A 121 1.29 13.31 -13.97
N VAL A 122 1.13 12.27 -13.14
CA VAL A 122 0.34 12.32 -11.89
C VAL A 122 1.01 13.24 -10.86
N LEU A 123 2.33 13.41 -10.91
CA LEU A 123 3.07 14.31 -10.02
C LEU A 123 2.79 15.79 -10.32
N GLY A 124 2.32 16.12 -11.53
CA GLY A 124 2.10 17.50 -11.97
C GLY A 124 0.66 18.01 -11.81
N TYR A 125 -0.34 17.14 -11.63
CA TYR A 125 -1.74 17.57 -11.59
C TYR A 125 -2.57 16.71 -10.62
N GLU A 126 -2.85 17.25 -9.43
CA GLU A 126 -3.93 16.81 -8.51
C GLU A 126 -5.26 16.56 -9.24
N ASN A 127 -5.45 17.21 -10.38
CA ASN A 127 -6.65 17.15 -11.21
C ASN A 127 -6.79 15.89 -12.10
N ALA A 128 -5.73 15.08 -12.29
CA ALA A 128 -5.82 13.87 -13.11
C ALA A 128 -6.46 12.70 -12.33
N LEU A 129 -6.06 12.51 -11.07
CA LEU A 129 -6.60 11.45 -10.20
C LEU A 129 -8.02 11.75 -9.71
N THR A 130 -8.34 13.02 -9.44
CA THR A 130 -9.65 13.43 -8.89
C THR A 130 -10.80 13.40 -9.89
N ARG A 131 -10.51 13.33 -11.21
CA ARG A 131 -11.54 13.37 -12.27
C ARG A 131 -11.92 12.02 -12.83
N ASN A 132 -11.09 10.99 -12.66
CA ASN A 132 -11.37 9.66 -13.18
C ASN A 132 -11.85 8.74 -12.05
N LYS A 133 -13.16 8.47 -11.99
CA LYS A 133 -13.73 7.49 -11.05
C LYS A 133 -13.23 6.06 -11.27
N ALA A 134 -12.66 5.75 -12.43
CA ALA A 134 -11.99 4.48 -12.72
C ALA A 134 -10.49 4.49 -12.34
N SER A 135 -10.00 5.58 -11.74
CA SER A 135 -8.62 5.63 -11.24
C SER A 135 -8.46 4.63 -10.10
N ARG A 136 -7.42 3.78 -10.20
CA ARG A 136 -7.03 2.82 -9.16
C ARG A 136 -6.30 3.49 -7.99
N TYR A 137 -5.94 4.77 -8.17
CA TYR A 137 -5.26 5.61 -7.21
C TYR A 137 -6.07 6.87 -6.91
N ILE A 138 -5.96 7.37 -5.69
CA ILE A 138 -6.56 8.63 -5.22
C ILE A 138 -5.54 9.41 -4.39
N LEU A 139 -5.86 10.67 -4.08
CA LEU A 139 -5.08 11.44 -3.13
C LEU A 139 -5.50 11.07 -1.70
N ALA A 140 -4.53 10.94 -0.79
CA ALA A 140 -4.79 10.75 0.64
C ALA A 140 -5.56 11.93 1.27
N SER A 141 -5.67 13.06 0.58
CA SER A 141 -6.43 14.26 0.95
C SER A 141 -7.82 14.35 0.29
N ASP A 142 -8.27 13.31 -0.42
CA ASP A 142 -9.60 13.26 -1.04
C ASP A 142 -10.69 12.96 -0.01
N ASP A 143 -11.29 14.04 0.52
CA ASP A 143 -12.34 13.97 1.54
C ASP A 143 -13.73 13.61 1.00
N SER A 144 -13.85 13.35 -0.31
CA SER A 144 -15.08 12.82 -0.91
C SER A 144 -15.15 11.29 -0.87
N ILE A 145 -13.99 10.62 -0.76
CA ILE A 145 -13.86 9.16 -0.72
C ILE A 145 -13.37 8.69 0.64
N LEU A 146 -12.42 9.41 1.25
CA LEU A 146 -11.75 8.99 2.49
C LEU A 146 -12.51 9.46 3.74
N PRO A 147 -12.48 8.68 4.83
CA PRO A 147 -13.20 9.01 6.05
C PRO A 147 -12.54 10.19 6.76
N ARG A 148 -13.35 11.04 7.38
CA ARG A 148 -12.86 12.07 8.31
C ARG A 148 -12.40 11.45 9.64
N PRO A 149 -11.44 12.08 10.35
CA PRO A 149 -11.04 11.64 11.69
C PRO A 149 -12.26 11.47 12.61
N ARG A 150 -12.36 10.32 13.29
CA ARG A 150 -13.48 10.01 14.20
C ARG A 150 -13.03 9.18 15.41
N PRO A 151 -13.71 9.30 16.58
CA PRO A 151 -13.33 8.56 17.79
C PRO A 151 -13.30 7.05 17.57
N GLY A 152 -12.32 6.38 18.19
CA GLY A 152 -12.13 4.92 18.09
C GLY A 152 -11.55 4.45 16.75
N ARG A 153 -11.26 5.38 15.83
CA ARG A 153 -10.65 5.11 14.53
C ARG A 153 -9.31 5.85 14.40
N SER A 154 -8.55 5.50 13.38
CA SER A 154 -7.31 6.20 13.05
C SER A 154 -7.59 7.53 12.31
N ARG A 155 -6.54 8.19 11.83
CA ARG A 155 -6.58 9.56 11.32
C ARG A 155 -7.59 9.78 10.20
N GLY A 156 -7.71 8.86 9.25
CA GLY A 156 -8.49 9.07 8.04
C GLY A 156 -7.79 10.02 7.06
N VAL A 157 -8.58 10.78 6.30
CA VAL A 157 -8.13 11.72 5.27
C VAL A 157 -7.07 12.70 5.79
N PHE A 158 -6.03 12.93 4.98
CA PHE A 158 -4.97 13.89 5.29
C PHE A 158 -5.44 15.33 5.12
N SER A 159 -4.75 16.27 5.80
CA SER A 159 -4.89 17.69 5.45
C SER A 159 -4.49 17.94 4.00
N LYS A 160 -5.21 18.85 3.32
CA LYS A 160 -4.90 19.34 1.97
C LYS A 160 -3.63 20.22 1.93
N ASP A 161 -3.15 20.68 3.08
CA ASP A 161 -1.90 21.46 3.16
C ASP A 161 -0.67 20.57 2.90
N GLY A 162 0.36 21.11 2.25
CA GLY A 162 1.62 20.39 2.01
C GLY A 162 1.62 19.57 0.72
N PHE A 163 2.52 18.58 0.63
CA PHE A 163 2.72 17.82 -0.60
C PHE A 163 1.68 16.70 -0.77
N PRO A 164 1.14 16.47 -1.97
CA PRO A 164 0.15 15.41 -2.20
C PRO A 164 0.74 14.02 -1.98
N VAL A 165 -0.06 13.11 -1.42
CA VAL A 165 0.31 11.70 -1.24
C VAL A 165 -0.70 10.84 -1.98
N ILE A 166 -0.20 9.92 -2.81
CA ILE A 166 -1.02 9.01 -3.60
C ILE A 166 -1.24 7.72 -2.80
N VAL A 167 -2.47 7.22 -2.77
CA VAL A 167 -2.85 5.94 -2.17
C VAL A 167 -3.68 5.12 -3.18
N PRO A 168 -3.69 3.79 -3.11
CA PRO A 168 -4.66 2.99 -3.85
C PRO A 168 -6.07 3.25 -3.31
N THR A 169 -7.10 3.10 -4.14
CA THR A 169 -8.50 3.03 -3.68
C THR A 169 -8.73 1.81 -2.78
N ALA A 170 -9.81 1.80 -1.98
CA ALA A 170 -10.12 0.69 -1.07
C ALA A 170 -10.25 -0.65 -1.82
N HIS A 171 -10.93 -0.67 -2.96
CA HIS A 171 -11.08 -1.88 -3.78
C HIS A 171 -9.75 -2.31 -4.41
N THR A 172 -8.88 -1.37 -4.82
CA THR A 172 -7.54 -1.69 -5.34
C THR A 172 -6.65 -2.25 -4.25
N MET A 173 -6.70 -1.68 -3.04
CA MET A 173 -5.96 -2.20 -1.88
C MET A 173 -6.41 -3.63 -1.53
N LEU A 174 -7.73 -3.87 -1.53
CA LEU A 174 -8.28 -5.20 -1.27
C LEU A 174 -7.85 -6.22 -2.33
N GLU A 175 -7.92 -5.88 -3.61
CA GLU A 175 -7.46 -6.73 -4.71
C GLU A 175 -5.96 -6.98 -4.65
N ALA A 176 -5.16 -5.99 -4.27
CA ALA A 176 -3.73 -6.16 -4.03
C ALA A 176 -3.48 -7.18 -2.92
N TYR A 177 -4.21 -7.14 -1.80
CA TYR A 177 -4.10 -8.17 -0.77
C TYR A 177 -4.48 -9.56 -1.29
N MET A 178 -5.44 -9.68 -2.21
CA MET A 178 -5.80 -10.96 -2.83
C MET A 178 -4.66 -11.50 -3.69
N HIS A 179 -4.10 -10.67 -4.56
CA HIS A 179 -2.93 -11.02 -5.36
C HIS A 179 -1.74 -11.43 -4.50
N LEU A 180 -1.46 -10.67 -3.43
CA LEU A 180 -0.35 -10.94 -2.51
C LEU A 180 -0.57 -12.22 -1.68
N ALA A 181 -1.82 -12.47 -1.24
CA ALA A 181 -2.16 -13.71 -0.54
C ALA A 181 -1.95 -14.96 -1.41
N ILE A 182 -2.14 -14.85 -2.73
CA ILE A 182 -1.88 -15.95 -3.66
C ILE A 182 -0.39 -16.04 -4.05
N ALA A 183 0.25 -14.90 -4.34
CA ALA A 183 1.66 -14.87 -4.73
C ALA A 183 2.58 -15.40 -3.62
N TYR A 184 2.23 -15.10 -2.36
CA TYR A 184 2.99 -15.50 -1.18
C TYR A 184 2.25 -16.51 -0.30
N ARG A 185 1.42 -17.36 -0.92
CA ARG A 185 0.46 -18.23 -0.22
C ARG A 185 1.04 -19.03 0.94
N GLU A 186 2.20 -19.65 0.74
CA GLU A 186 2.82 -20.54 1.73
C GLU A 186 3.51 -19.80 2.87
N GLU A 187 4.11 -18.63 2.58
CA GLU A 187 4.94 -17.89 3.54
C GLU A 187 4.13 -16.79 4.26
N PHE A 188 3.36 -16.00 3.51
CA PHE A 188 2.71 -14.78 3.98
C PHE A 188 1.21 -14.74 3.66
N GLY A 189 0.62 -15.80 3.11
CA GLY A 189 -0.80 -15.85 2.75
C GLY A 189 -1.72 -15.55 3.94
N ALA A 190 -1.40 -16.09 5.11
CA ALA A 190 -2.16 -15.83 6.34
C ALA A 190 -2.10 -14.36 6.78
N PHE A 191 -0.96 -13.69 6.58
CA PHE A 191 -0.82 -12.27 6.88
C PHE A 191 -1.74 -11.44 6.00
N TYR A 192 -1.72 -11.64 4.68
CA TYR A 192 -2.58 -10.91 3.76
C TYR A 192 -4.08 -11.21 3.95
N LEU A 193 -4.44 -12.45 4.31
CA LEU A 193 -5.80 -12.77 4.75
C LEU A 193 -6.18 -12.01 6.04
N GLY A 194 -5.24 -11.84 6.97
CA GLY A 194 -5.40 -10.96 8.13
C GLY A 194 -5.58 -9.49 7.75
N MET A 195 -4.84 -9.00 6.75
CA MET A 195 -5.03 -7.63 6.24
C MET A 195 -6.44 -7.42 5.67
N MET A 196 -7.02 -8.44 5.04
CA MET A 196 -8.41 -8.40 4.57
C MET A 196 -9.43 -8.31 5.71
N THR A 197 -9.14 -8.82 6.92
CA THR A 197 -10.09 -8.69 8.04
C THR A 197 -10.21 -7.24 8.51
N TYR A 198 -9.14 -6.44 8.44
CA TYR A 198 -9.23 -5.00 8.65
C TYR A 198 -10.13 -4.32 7.62
N VAL A 199 -10.10 -4.78 6.36
CA VAL A 199 -11.02 -4.27 5.32
C VAL A 199 -12.46 -4.60 5.68
N VAL A 200 -12.76 -5.82 6.15
CA VAL A 200 -14.11 -6.22 6.59
C VAL A 200 -14.59 -5.32 7.72
N GLU A 201 -13.78 -5.21 8.78
CA GLU A 201 -14.18 -4.59 10.04
C GLU A 201 -14.29 -3.05 9.94
N TYR A 202 -13.36 -2.41 9.23
CA TYR A 202 -13.18 -0.96 9.33
C TYR A 202 -13.40 -0.20 8.02
N ILE A 203 -13.44 -0.88 6.86
CA ILE A 203 -13.58 -0.20 5.56
C ILE A 203 -14.92 -0.53 4.93
N ASP A 204 -15.23 -1.81 4.75
CA ASP A 204 -16.51 -2.27 4.21
C ASP A 204 -17.66 -1.96 5.18
N GLY A 205 -17.47 -2.28 6.48
CA GLY A 205 -18.44 -1.93 7.52
C GLY A 205 -18.80 -0.43 7.60
N ASP A 206 -17.92 0.45 7.11
CA ASP A 206 -18.13 1.89 7.08
C ASP A 206 -18.61 2.42 5.72
N GLY A 207 -18.86 1.53 4.74
CA GLY A 207 -19.34 1.88 3.40
C GLY A 207 -18.29 2.53 2.49
N LEU A 208 -17.00 2.35 2.79
CA LEU A 208 -15.89 2.93 2.02
C LEU A 208 -15.43 2.03 0.85
N LEU A 209 -15.88 0.78 0.82
CA LEU A 209 -15.53 -0.19 -0.21
C LEU A 209 -16.60 -0.22 -1.31
N ASP A 210 -16.20 0.12 -2.54
CA ASP A 210 -16.98 -0.18 -3.75
C ASP A 210 -16.51 -1.53 -4.32
N ASP A 211 -17.10 -2.63 -3.85
CA ASP A 211 -16.78 -3.98 -4.31
C ASP A 211 -17.24 -4.24 -5.76
N THR A 212 -18.06 -3.34 -6.34
CA THR A 212 -18.50 -3.43 -7.74
C THR A 212 -17.38 -3.15 -8.74
N GLN A 213 -16.26 -2.60 -8.27
CA GLN A 213 -15.03 -2.37 -9.05
C GLN A 213 -14.09 -3.58 -9.05
N LEU A 214 -14.31 -4.57 -8.17
CA LEU A 214 -13.49 -5.79 -8.17
C LEU A 214 -13.82 -6.67 -9.37
N PRO A 215 -12.82 -7.38 -9.93
CA PRO A 215 -13.05 -8.49 -10.85
C PRO A 215 -14.03 -9.51 -10.27
N GLN A 216 -14.81 -10.18 -11.12
CA GLN A 216 -15.92 -11.04 -10.68
C GLN A 216 -15.47 -12.13 -9.69
N GLU A 217 -14.37 -12.82 -9.98
CA GLU A 217 -13.85 -13.88 -9.10
C GLU A 217 -13.27 -13.33 -7.80
N CYS A 218 -12.63 -12.16 -7.83
CA CYS A 218 -12.18 -11.46 -6.63
C CYS A 218 -13.37 -11.03 -5.75
N ARG A 219 -14.44 -10.53 -6.36
CA ARG A 219 -15.68 -10.16 -5.64
C ARG A 219 -16.35 -11.38 -5.02
N LYS A 220 -16.44 -12.49 -5.76
CA LYS A 220 -16.96 -13.76 -5.25
C LYS A 220 -16.16 -14.23 -4.04
N PHE A 221 -14.84 -14.27 -4.16
CA PHE A 221 -13.93 -14.60 -3.05
C PHE A 221 -14.17 -13.68 -1.84
N TRP A 222 -14.29 -12.36 -2.07
CA TRP A 222 -14.54 -11.38 -1.02
C TRP A 222 -15.85 -11.65 -0.25
N HIS A 223 -16.96 -11.91 -0.94
CA HIS A 223 -18.22 -12.21 -0.28
C HIS A 223 -18.16 -13.53 0.50
N ASP A 224 -17.60 -14.59 -0.09
CA ASP A 224 -17.47 -15.88 0.60
C ASP A 224 -16.59 -15.78 1.86
N LEU A 225 -15.52 -14.97 1.81
CA LEU A 225 -14.64 -14.67 2.95
C LEU A 225 -15.40 -13.94 4.06
N LYS A 226 -16.12 -12.85 3.73
CA LYS A 226 -16.90 -12.05 4.69
C LYS A 226 -17.91 -12.87 5.46
N GLU A 227 -18.61 -13.74 4.75
CA GLU A 227 -19.75 -14.48 5.30
C GLU A 227 -19.33 -15.84 5.88
N SER A 228 -18.02 -16.16 5.86
CA SER A 228 -17.48 -17.44 6.32
C SER A 228 -18.21 -18.64 5.71
N ARG A 229 -18.65 -18.51 4.45
CA ARG A 229 -19.55 -19.48 3.79
C ARG A 229 -18.85 -20.77 3.39
N ARG A 230 -17.53 -20.71 3.19
CA ARG A 230 -16.72 -21.78 2.59
C ARG A 230 -15.37 -21.91 3.27
N GLN A 231 -14.73 -23.06 3.08
CA GLN A 231 -13.38 -23.26 3.58
C GLN A 231 -12.39 -22.35 2.85
N THR A 232 -11.56 -21.61 3.59
CA THR A 232 -10.55 -20.70 3.05
C THR A 232 -9.64 -21.34 2.02
N ARG A 233 -9.27 -22.61 2.21
CA ARG A 233 -8.43 -23.33 1.26
C ARG A 233 -9.06 -23.45 -0.13
N ASP A 234 -10.35 -23.76 -0.19
CA ASP A 234 -11.06 -23.95 -1.47
C ASP A 234 -11.23 -22.61 -2.19
N MET A 235 -11.56 -21.55 -1.44
CA MET A 235 -11.64 -20.19 -1.96
C MET A 235 -10.29 -19.73 -2.55
N MET A 236 -9.20 -19.98 -1.83
CA MET A 236 -7.84 -19.63 -2.30
C MET A 236 -7.41 -20.43 -3.52
N ASN A 237 -7.86 -21.69 -3.68
CA ASN A 237 -7.59 -22.47 -4.89
C ASN A 237 -8.29 -21.89 -6.11
N GLU A 238 -9.57 -21.55 -6.00
CA GLU A 238 -10.33 -20.92 -7.10
C GLU A 238 -9.72 -19.57 -7.50
N LEU A 239 -9.34 -18.76 -6.52
CA LEU A 239 -8.68 -17.48 -6.76
C LEU A 239 -7.30 -17.65 -7.43
N GLN A 240 -6.55 -18.68 -7.05
CA GLN A 240 -5.28 -19.02 -7.69
C GLN A 240 -5.46 -19.43 -9.15
N ASP A 241 -6.45 -20.28 -9.44
CA ASP A 241 -6.76 -20.72 -10.80
C ASP A 241 -7.15 -19.54 -11.69
N TYR A 242 -7.94 -18.60 -11.16
CA TYR A 242 -8.30 -17.36 -11.84
C TYR A 242 -7.06 -16.52 -12.20
N PHE A 243 -6.19 -16.21 -11.23
CA PHE A 243 -4.99 -15.41 -11.48
C PHE A 243 -3.97 -16.10 -12.40
N ASN A 244 -3.88 -17.43 -12.35
CA ASN A 244 -3.07 -18.21 -13.30
C ASN A 244 -3.62 -18.09 -14.73
N GLY A 245 -4.95 -18.11 -14.88
CA GLY A 245 -5.63 -17.90 -16.16
C GLY A 245 -5.36 -16.51 -16.76
N GLU A 246 -5.42 -15.46 -15.95
CA GLU A 246 -5.10 -14.08 -16.39
C GLU A 246 -3.66 -13.96 -16.90
N ARG A 247 -2.69 -14.53 -16.18
CA ARG A 247 -1.28 -14.52 -16.58
C ARG A 247 -1.04 -15.24 -17.91
N ALA A 248 -1.72 -16.37 -18.11
CA ALA A 248 -1.64 -17.14 -19.35
C ALA A 248 -2.26 -16.38 -20.54
N GLY A 249 -3.40 -15.70 -20.32
CA GLY A 249 -4.04 -14.86 -21.34
C GLY A 249 -3.17 -13.68 -21.77
N ASN A 250 -2.58 -12.96 -20.81
CA ASN A 250 -1.72 -11.81 -21.09
C ASN A 250 -0.40 -12.18 -21.77
N SER A 251 0.07 -13.42 -21.63
CA SER A 251 1.29 -13.92 -22.28
C SER A 251 1.06 -14.37 -23.73
N ALA A 252 -0.19 -14.57 -24.15
CA ALA A 252 -0.55 -15.01 -25.50
C ALA A 252 -0.84 -13.84 -26.47
N GLU A 253 -0.90 -12.60 -25.96
CA GLU A 253 -1.14 -11.38 -26.74
C GLU A 253 0.16 -10.58 -27.05
N LEU A 254 1.33 -11.13 -26.74
CA LEU A 254 2.67 -10.62 -27.10
C LEU A 254 3.35 -11.50 -28.15
#